data_AF-A0AAW2X186-F1
#
_entry.id   AF-A0AAW2X186-F1
#
_cell.length_a   1.000
_cell.length_b   1.000
_cell.length_c   1.000
_cell.angle_alpha   90.00
_cell.angle_beta   90.00
_cell.angle_gamma   90.00
#
_symmetry.space_group_name_H-M   'P 1'
#
loop_
_entity.id
_entity.type
_entity.pdbx_description
1 polymer ?
#
loop_
_entity_poly.entity_id
_entity_poly.type
_entity_poly.pdbx_seq_one_letter_code
_entity_poly.pdbx_strand_id
1 'polypeptide(L)'
;VMRSCLPDLFEAQPDLLFQLVTMLNPSVLQERGVPVYSIIQEPGNFVITFPRSYHGGFNLGLNCAEAVNFAPADWLPHGGFGAELYRHYHRVPVLSHEELLYVVAKVQHHSSSLFLFPLCSLAS
;
A
#
# COMPACT_ATOMS: atom_id res chain seq x y z
N VAL A 1 16.13 -0.19 7.06
CA VAL A 1 16.48 1.25 6.99
C VAL A 1 15.67 2.09 7.98
N MET A 2 14.33 2.16 7.85
CA MET A 2 13.50 2.97 8.76
C MET A 2 13.74 2.67 10.25
N ARG A 3 13.71 1.38 10.66
CA ARG A 3 13.96 0.96 12.06
C ARG A 3 15.33 1.41 12.61
N SER A 4 16.37 1.41 11.77
CA SER A 4 17.70 1.86 12.19
C SER A 4 17.84 3.38 12.20
N CYS A 5 17.05 4.10 11.41
CA CYS A 5 17.08 5.56 11.36
C CYS A 5 16.23 6.20 12.47
N LEU A 6 15.21 5.50 12.94
CA LEU A 6 14.22 6.00 13.90
C LEU A 6 13.98 4.98 15.04
N PRO A 7 15.03 4.53 15.75
CA PRO A 7 14.94 3.42 16.70
C PRO A 7 13.89 3.69 17.80
N ASP A 8 13.95 4.86 18.43
CA ASP A 8 13.05 5.26 19.53
C ASP A 8 11.57 5.20 19.11
N LEU A 9 11.28 5.60 17.86
CA LEU A 9 9.91 5.63 17.34
C LEU A 9 9.39 4.22 17.06
N PHE A 10 10.26 3.30 16.64
CA PHE A 10 9.91 1.88 16.46
C PHE A 10 9.87 1.09 17.77
N GLU A 11 10.60 1.53 18.81
CA GLU A 11 10.49 0.97 20.16
C GLU A 11 9.18 1.37 20.83
N ALA A 12 8.81 2.65 20.73
CA ALA A 12 7.51 3.13 21.21
C ALA A 12 6.36 2.51 20.43
N GLN A 13 6.55 2.26 19.13
CA GLN A 13 5.49 1.81 18.24
C GLN A 13 5.99 0.84 17.16
N PRO A 14 5.94 -0.48 17.43
CA PRO A 14 6.49 -1.49 16.53
C PRO A 14 5.83 -1.57 15.14
N ASP A 15 4.58 -1.13 15.02
CA ASP A 15 3.76 -1.10 13.80
C ASP A 15 3.83 0.25 13.06
N LEU A 16 4.81 1.11 13.39
CA LEU A 16 4.97 2.44 12.80
C LEU A 16 4.92 2.49 11.27
N LEU A 17 5.41 1.45 10.58
CA LEU A 17 5.37 1.39 9.10
C LEU A 17 3.96 1.31 8.53
N PHE A 18 2.96 0.92 9.32
CA PHE A 18 1.56 0.93 8.93
C PHE A 18 0.88 2.27 9.21
N GLN A 19 1.60 3.21 9.83
CA GLN A 19 1.10 4.52 10.15
C GLN A 19 1.65 5.54 9.14
N LEU A 20 0.74 6.28 8.51
CA LEU A 20 1.00 7.23 7.42
C LEU A 20 1.73 8.52 7.84
N VAL A 21 2.46 8.50 8.97
CA VAL A 21 2.92 9.73 9.64
C VAL A 21 4.42 9.98 9.53
N THR A 22 5.20 9.02 9.04
CA THR A 22 6.66 9.13 9.05
C THR A 22 7.24 9.31 7.65
N MET A 23 7.84 10.47 7.42
CA MET A 23 8.60 10.77 6.21
C MET A 23 10.11 10.69 6.50
N LEU A 24 10.85 9.99 5.64
CA LEU A 24 12.31 9.97 5.65
C LEU A 24 12.82 10.62 4.36
N ASN A 25 13.90 11.39 4.46
CA ASN A 25 14.52 11.99 3.28
C ASN A 25 14.92 10.87 2.29
N PRO A 26 14.49 10.93 1.01
CA PRO A 26 14.85 9.96 -0.04
C PRO A 26 16.35 9.64 -0.11
N SER A 27 17.22 10.63 0.11
CA SER A 27 18.68 10.43 0.06
C SER A 27 19.14 9.38 1.08
N VAL A 28 18.55 9.34 2.27
CA VAL A 28 18.89 8.35 3.31
C VAL A 28 18.54 6.92 2.87
N LEU A 29 17.45 6.76 2.12
CA LEU A 29 17.06 5.47 1.56
C LEU A 29 18.03 5.04 0.44
N GLN A 30 18.36 5.97 -0.46
CA GLN A 30 19.26 5.73 -1.59
C GLN A 30 20.69 5.38 -1.14
N GLU A 31 21.23 6.11 -0.15
CA GLU A 31 22.54 5.82 0.47
C GLU A 31 22.60 4.42 1.09
N ARG A 32 21.45 3.87 1.49
CA ARG A 32 21.31 2.52 2.05
C ARG A 32 20.95 1.47 0.99
N GLY A 33 21.01 1.83 -0.30
CA GLY A 33 20.76 0.92 -1.42
C GLY A 33 19.28 0.62 -1.68
N VAL A 34 18.35 1.39 -1.10
CA VAL A 34 16.92 1.26 -1.41
C VAL A 34 16.63 2.02 -2.70
N PRO A 35 16.04 1.39 -3.74
CA PRO A 35 15.68 2.09 -4.96
C PRO A 35 14.55 3.08 -4.67
N VAL A 36 14.77 4.34 -5.04
CA VAL A 36 13.79 5.43 -4.89
C VAL A 36 13.62 6.14 -6.22
N TYR A 37 12.36 6.34 -6.60
CA TYR A 37 11.96 7.01 -7.84
C TYR A 37 11.03 8.17 -7.50
N SER A 38 11.08 9.24 -8.31
CA SER A 38 10.25 10.44 -8.14
C SER A 38 9.58 10.82 -9.44
N ILE A 39 8.37 11.35 -9.35
CA ILE A 39 7.61 11.89 -10.47
C ILE A 39 6.98 13.23 -10.06
N ILE A 40 6.60 14.04 -11.05
CA ILE A 40 5.74 15.22 -10.86
C ILE A 40 4.39 14.85 -11.46
N GLN A 41 3.32 14.93 -10.66
CA GLN A 41 1.96 14.67 -11.13
C GLN A 41 1.29 16.00 -11.53
N GLU A 42 1.01 16.14 -12.82
CA GLU A 42 0.28 17.30 -13.37
C GLU A 42 -1.22 17.01 -13.52
N PRO A 43 -2.09 18.03 -13.64
CA PRO A 43 -3.52 17.83 -13.89
C PRO A 43 -3.79 16.91 -15.09
N GLY A 44 -4.66 15.92 -14.88
CA GLY A 44 -4.98 14.90 -15.89
C GLY A 44 -4.03 13.71 -15.94
N ASN A 45 -2.95 13.70 -15.14
CA ASN A 45 -2.09 12.53 -15.01
C ASN A 45 -2.68 11.50 -14.03
N PHE A 46 -2.55 10.22 -14.39
CA PHE A 46 -2.74 9.11 -13.47
C PHE A 46 -1.41 8.67 -12.87
N VAL A 47 -1.42 8.37 -11.58
CA VAL A 47 -0.31 7.74 -10.87
C VAL A 47 -0.80 6.39 -10.37
N ILE A 48 -0.08 5.33 -10.71
CA ILE A 48 -0.42 3.95 -10.31
C ILE A 48 0.60 3.47 -9.29
N THR A 49 0.11 3.11 -8.10
CA THR A 49 0.89 2.49 -7.04
C THR A 49 0.71 0.97 -7.09
N PHE A 50 1.82 0.23 -7.14
CA PHE A 50 1.81 -1.22 -7.22
C PHE A 50 1.73 -1.88 -5.84
N PRO A 51 1.36 -3.17 -5.75
CA PRO A 51 1.31 -3.88 -4.48
C PRO A 51 2.66 -3.81 -3.75
N ARG A 52 2.63 -3.44 -2.46
CA ARG A 52 3.81 -3.31 -1.59
C ARG A 52 4.83 -2.24 -2.00
N SER A 53 4.47 -1.30 -2.89
CA SER A 53 5.31 -0.14 -3.18
C SER A 53 5.03 0.99 -2.19
N TYR A 54 5.99 1.29 -1.32
CA TYR A 54 5.95 2.46 -0.47
C TYR A 54 6.00 3.74 -1.31
N HIS A 55 5.16 4.71 -0.96
CA HIS A 55 5.11 6.00 -1.63
C HIS A 55 4.91 7.11 -0.59
N GLY A 56 5.43 8.29 -0.91
CA GLY A 56 5.29 9.49 -0.10
C GLY A 56 5.44 10.70 -1.01
N GLY A 57 4.85 11.83 -0.62
CA GLY A 57 4.82 13.02 -1.47
C GLY A 57 4.25 14.23 -0.77
N PHE A 58 4.23 15.35 -1.49
CA PHE A 58 3.68 16.62 -1.04
C PHE A 58 3.14 17.40 -2.25
N ASN A 59 2.27 18.37 -1.98
CA ASN A 59 1.69 19.22 -3.03
C ASN A 59 2.52 20.51 -3.18
N LEU A 60 2.76 20.93 -4.42
CA LEU A 60 3.46 22.19 -4.72
C LEU A 60 2.55 23.42 -4.63
N GLY A 61 1.23 23.23 -4.52
CA GLY A 61 0.23 24.28 -4.44
C GLY A 61 -1.16 23.71 -4.16
N LEU A 62 -2.19 24.55 -4.25
CA LEU A 62 -3.58 24.12 -4.11
C LEU A 62 -3.97 23.20 -5.28
N ASN A 63 -4.48 22.01 -4.98
CA ASN A 63 -4.97 21.07 -5.96
C ASN A 63 -6.16 20.25 -5.43
N CYS A 64 -6.72 19.42 -6.31
CA CYS A 64 -7.71 18.41 -5.97
C CYS A 64 -7.33 17.11 -6.69
N ALA A 65 -7.32 16.00 -5.96
CA ALA A 65 -7.00 14.68 -6.48
C ALA A 65 -7.97 13.64 -5.93
N GLU A 66 -8.19 12.58 -6.69
CA GLU A 66 -9.00 11.43 -6.31
C GLU A 66 -8.13 10.16 -6.41
N ALA A 67 -8.34 9.22 -5.49
CA ALA A 67 -7.62 7.95 -5.46
C ALA A 67 -8.57 6.80 -5.15
N VAL A 68 -8.33 5.66 -5.79
CA VAL A 68 -9.08 4.42 -5.58
C VAL A 68 -8.11 3.24 -5.52
N ASN A 69 -8.46 2.24 -4.72
CA ASN A 69 -7.75 0.97 -4.68
C ASN A 69 -8.47 -0.06 -5.56
N PHE A 70 -7.71 -0.89 -6.26
CA PHE A 70 -8.24 -1.93 -7.13
C PHE A 70 -7.39 -3.21 -7.01
N ALA A 71 -8.02 -4.36 -7.25
CA ALA A 71 -7.43 -5.67 -7.09
C ALA A 71 -7.66 -6.51 -8.36
N PRO A 72 -6.75 -6.44 -9.35
CA PRO A 72 -6.78 -7.35 -10.50
C PRO A 72 -6.43 -8.79 -10.08
N ALA A 73 -6.61 -9.77 -10.96
CA ALA A 73 -6.45 -11.19 -10.60
C ALA A 73 -5.03 -11.53 -10.08
N ASP A 74 -4.01 -10.87 -10.63
CA ASP A 74 -2.61 -10.98 -10.21
C ASP A 74 -2.31 -10.32 -8.85
N TRP A 75 -3.25 -9.56 -8.28
CA TRP A 75 -3.14 -9.05 -6.91
C TRP A 75 -3.38 -10.13 -5.85
N LEU A 76 -4.12 -11.20 -6.15
CA LEU A 76 -4.55 -12.19 -5.15
C LEU A 76 -3.40 -12.77 -4.30
N PRO A 77 -2.25 -13.16 -4.87
CA PRO A 77 -1.10 -13.63 -4.07
C PRO A 77 -0.57 -12.57 -3.10
N HIS A 78 -0.61 -11.29 -3.49
CA HIS A 78 -0.20 -10.18 -2.62
C HIS A 78 -1.19 -9.97 -1.47
N GLY A 79 -2.49 -10.15 -1.73
CA GLY A 79 -3.54 -10.10 -0.70
C GLY A 79 -3.32 -11.15 0.39
N GLY A 80 -2.95 -12.38 0.01
CA GLY A 80 -2.63 -13.45 0.96
C GLY A 80 -1.44 -13.12 1.86
N PHE A 81 -0.34 -12.64 1.26
CA PHE A 81 0.82 -12.15 2.01
C PHE A 81 0.45 -11.01 2.98
N GLY A 82 -0.39 -10.07 2.53
CA GLY A 82 -0.86 -8.97 3.36
C GLY A 82 -1.69 -9.44 4.57
N ALA A 83 -2.55 -10.44 4.38
CA ALA A 83 -3.34 -11.04 5.47
C ALA A 83 -2.45 -11.71 6.53
N GLU A 84 -1.43 -12.45 6.10
CA GLU A 84 -0.45 -13.05 7.01
C GLU A 84 0.35 -11.99 7.78
N LEU A 85 0.74 -10.90 7.11
CA LEU A 85 1.45 -9.79 7.71
C LEU A 85 0.60 -9.09 8.78
N TYR A 86 -0.67 -8.80 8.48
CA TYR A 86 -1.59 -8.22 9.46
C TYR A 86 -1.78 -9.12 10.67
N ARG A 87 -1.88 -10.44 10.46
CA ARG A 87 -1.91 -11.41 11.56
C ARG A 87 -0.66 -11.32 12.44
N HIS A 88 0.53 -11.21 11.84
CA HIS A 88 1.79 -11.08 12.58
C HIS A 88 1.87 -9.79 13.41
N TYR A 89 1.38 -8.68 12.88
CA TYR A 89 1.36 -7.38 13.56
C TYR A 89 0.11 -7.17 14.43
N HIS A 90 -0.73 -8.20 14.62
CA HIS A 90 -1.99 -8.11 15.35
C HIS A 90 -2.92 -6.98 14.85
N ARG A 91 -2.88 -6.70 13.55
CA ARG A 91 -3.70 -5.67 12.91
C ARG A 91 -5.00 -6.28 12.39
N VAL A 92 -6.11 -5.60 12.64
CA VAL A 92 -7.42 -6.03 12.12
C VAL A 92 -7.47 -5.79 10.61
N PRO A 93 -7.70 -6.82 9.78
CA PRO A 93 -7.86 -6.64 8.35
C PRO A 93 -9.20 -5.97 8.01
N VAL A 94 -9.18 -5.13 6.98
CA VAL A 94 -10.39 -4.45 6.47
C VAL A 94 -11.27 -5.41 5.66
N LEU A 95 -10.69 -6.48 5.12
CA LEU A 95 -11.37 -7.49 4.31
C LEU A 95 -10.84 -8.89 4.66
N SER A 96 -11.71 -9.90 4.62
CA SER A 96 -11.31 -11.30 4.75
C SER A 96 -10.79 -11.81 3.41
N HIS A 97 -9.49 -12.11 3.33
CA HIS A 97 -8.87 -12.60 2.09
C HIS A 97 -9.44 -13.95 1.67
N GLU A 98 -9.68 -14.86 2.62
CA GLU A 98 -10.26 -16.18 2.36
C GLU A 98 -11.70 -16.10 1.84
N GLU A 99 -12.51 -15.21 2.43
CA GLU A 99 -13.87 -14.98 1.96
C GLU A 99 -13.89 -14.39 0.55
N LEU A 100 -12.98 -13.45 0.27
CA LEU A 100 -12.80 -12.90 -1.07
C LEU A 100 -12.46 -14.02 -2.07
N LEU A 101 -11.48 -14.88 -1.77
CA LEU A 101 -11.12 -16.01 -2.64
C LEU A 101 -12.31 -16.95 -2.90
N TYR A 102 -13.09 -17.25 -1.86
CA TYR A 102 -14.29 -18.07 -1.98
C TYR A 102 -15.35 -17.43 -2.92
N VAL A 103 -15.60 -16.13 -2.78
CA VAL A 103 -16.53 -15.39 -3.65
C VAL A 103 -16.02 -15.36 -5.08
N VAL A 104 -14.73 -15.06 -5.29
CA VAL A 104 -14.12 -15.04 -6.62
C VAL A 104 -14.24 -16.41 -7.29
N ALA A 105 -13.91 -17.49 -6.58
CA ALA A 105 -14.01 -18.86 -7.09
C ALA A 105 -15.45 -19.23 -7.48
N LYS A 106 -16.47 -18.74 -6.76
CA LYS A 106 -17.88 -18.94 -7.10
C LYS A 106 -18.34 -18.15 -8.32
N VAL A 107 -17.78 -16.97 -8.56
CA VAL A 107 -18.20 -16.05 -9.64
C VAL A 107 -17.53 -16.40 -10.99
N GLN A 108 -16.45 -17.20 -10.99
CA GLN A 108 -15.62 -17.55 -12.16
C GLN A 108 -16.30 -18.40 -13.28
N HIS A 109 -17.61 -18.25 -13.52
CA HIS A 109 -18.25 -18.76 -14.74
C HIS A 109 -18.13 -17.82 -15.96
N HIS A 110 -17.60 -16.60 -15.82
CA HIS A 110 -17.30 -15.69 -16.95
C HIS A 110 -16.03 -14.85 -16.68
N SER A 111 -15.26 -14.63 -17.74
CA SER A 111 -13.87 -14.16 -17.81
C SER A 111 -13.48 -12.89 -17.01
N SER A 112 -12.21 -12.88 -16.55
CA SER A 112 -11.33 -11.73 -16.28
C SER A 112 -11.94 -10.51 -15.57
N SER A 113 -12.38 -10.67 -14.32
CA SER A 113 -12.96 -9.56 -13.55
C SER A 113 -11.88 -8.75 -12.82
N LEU A 114 -11.85 -7.43 -13.06
CA LEU A 114 -11.23 -6.45 -12.17
C LEU A 114 -12.15 -6.23 -10.97
N PHE A 115 -11.63 -6.35 -9.75
CA PHE A 115 -12.38 -6.01 -8.55
C PHE A 115 -12.01 -4.59 -8.11
N LEU A 116 -12.95 -3.66 -8.29
CA LEU A 116 -12.88 -2.36 -7.62
C LEU A 116 -13.47 -2.52 -6.23
N PHE A 117 -12.64 -2.34 -5.22
CA PHE A 117 -13.11 -2.21 -3.84
C PHE A 117 -12.93 -0.75 -3.42
N PRO A 118 -13.92 -0.12 -2.78
CA PRO A 118 -13.72 1.16 -2.12
C PRO A 118 -12.87 0.93 -0.86
N LEU A 119 -11.59 0.59 -1.02
CA LEU A 119 -10.69 0.39 0.09
C LEU A 119 -10.08 1.74 0.41
N CYS A 120 -10.80 2.60 1.14
CA CYS A 120 -10.24 3.87 1.62
C CYS A 120 -9.08 3.69 2.64
N SER A 121 -8.51 2.50 2.83
CA SER A 121 -7.49 2.27 3.88
C SER A 121 -6.42 1.21 3.58
N LEU A 122 -6.25 0.77 2.33
CA LEU A 122 -5.22 -0.24 2.00
C LEU A 122 -3.90 0.30 1.43
N ALA A 123 -3.73 1.62 1.38
CA ALA A 123 -2.46 2.22 0.97
C ALA A 123 -1.53 2.41 2.17
N SER A 124 -0.88 1.33 2.63
CA SER A 124 0.47 1.29 3.25
C SER A 124 0.87 -0.15 3.55
#